data_AF-A0A0F9T921-F1
#
_entry.id   AF-A0A0F9T921-F1
#
_cell.length_a   1.000
_cell.length_b   1.000
_cell.length_c   1.000
_cell.angle_alpha   90.00
_cell.angle_beta   90.00
_cell.angle_gamma   90.00
#
_symmetry.space_group_name_H-M   'P 1'
#
loop_
_entity.id
_entity.type
_entity.pdbx_description
1 polymer ?
#
loop_
_entity_poly.entity_id
_entity_poly.type
_entity_poly.pdbx_seq_one_letter_code
_entity_poly.pdbx_strand_id
1 'polypeptide(L)' 'MTPANYVTESKEEYRKVSKAGEVETWFRIFATSKGGTRFHVNVREDQLDQADKLLSERARQLDSI' A
#
# COMPACT_ATOMS: atom_id res chain seq x y z
N MET A 1 3.84 16.47 12.29
CA MET A 1 3.84 15.54 11.15
C MET A 1 5.21 14.91 11.08
N THR A 2 5.32 13.59 11.31
CA THR A 2 6.56 12.84 11.05
C THR A 2 6.76 12.78 9.54
N PRO A 3 7.96 13.04 9.00
CA PRO A 3 8.18 12.93 7.56
C PRO A 3 7.88 11.50 7.10
N ALA A 4 7.12 11.37 6.01
CA ALA A 4 6.85 10.08 5.40
C ALA A 4 8.19 9.42 4.98
N ASN A 5 8.34 8.13 5.25
CA ASN A 5 9.52 7.35 4.89
C ASN A 5 9.39 6.67 3.52
N TYR A 6 8.44 7.14 2.72
CA TYR A 6 8.17 6.66 1.37
C TYR A 6 7.60 7.79 0.51
N VAL A 7 7.61 7.57 -0.80
CA VAL A 7 6.98 8.45 -1.80
C VAL A 7 6.00 7.60 -2.63
N THR A 8 4.73 7.97 -2.65
CA THR A 8 3.72 7.32 -3.50
C THR A 8 3.92 7.69 -4.96
N GLU A 9 3.85 6.72 -5.85
CA GLU A 9 4.04 6.91 -7.30
C GLU A 9 2.72 6.77 -8.07
N SER A 10 1.95 5.73 -7.79
CA SER A 10 0.69 5.46 -8.49
C SER A 10 -0.26 4.61 -7.64
N LYS A 11 -1.53 4.63 -8.02
CA LYS A 11 -2.59 3.79 -7.45
C LYS A 11 -3.36 3.13 -8.59
N GLU A 12 -3.50 1.82 -8.53
CA GLU A 12 -4.30 1.02 -9.45
C GLU A 12 -5.50 0.42 -8.71
N GLU A 13 -6.69 0.63 -9.24
CA GLU A 13 -7.89 -0.07 -8.78
C GLU A 13 -8.03 -1.41 -9.51
N TYR A 14 -8.38 -2.46 -8.78
CA TYR A 14 -8.73 -3.74 -9.34
C TYR A 14 -9.80 -4.43 -8.49
N ARG A 15 -10.58 -5.32 -9.09
CA ARG A 15 -11.62 -6.08 -8.40
C ARG A 15 -11.18 -7.52 -8.17
N LYS A 16 -11.50 -8.08 -7.01
CA LYS A 16 -11.28 -9.49 -6.68
C LYS A 16 -12.58 -10.12 -6.20
N VAL A 17 -12.79 -11.38 -6.54
CA VAL A 17 -13.87 -12.17 -5.94
C VAL A 17 -13.35 -12.75 -4.64
N SER A 18 -14.03 -12.46 -3.54
CA SER A 18 -13.73 -12.99 -2.21
C SER A 18 -14.01 -14.50 -2.18
N LYS A 19 -13.51 -15.19 -1.16
CA LYS A 19 -13.80 -16.63 -0.97
C LYS A 19 -15.29 -16.91 -0.73
N ALA A 20 -16.06 -15.89 -0.32
CA ALA A 20 -17.50 -15.97 -0.14
C ALA A 20 -18.29 -15.69 -1.43
N GLY A 21 -17.61 -15.37 -2.54
CA GLY A 21 -18.24 -15.07 -3.83
C GLY A 21 -18.63 -13.60 -4.02
N GLU A 22 -18.26 -12.71 -3.10
CA GLU A 22 -18.54 -11.28 -3.20
C GLU A 22 -17.46 -10.56 -4.02
N VAL A 23 -17.84 -9.55 -4.80
CA VAL A 23 -16.88 -8.72 -5.53
C VAL A 23 -16.37 -7.62 -4.61
N GLU A 24 -15.08 -7.64 -4.34
CA GLU A 24 -14.36 -6.65 -3.53
C GLU A 24 -13.54 -5.72 -4.42
N THR A 25 -13.59 -4.42 -4.13
CA THR A 25 -12.70 -3.42 -4.73
C THR A 25 -11.41 -3.33 -3.92
N TRP A 26 -10.29 -3.43 -4.61
CA TRP A 26 -8.95 -3.36 -4.05
C TRP A 26 -8.13 -2.29 -4.77
N PHE A 27 -7.20 -1.70 -4.05
CA PHE A 27 -6.24 -0.72 -4.54
C PHE A 27 -4.83 -1.24 -4.34
N ARG A 28 -4.05 -1.29 -5.43
CA ARG A 28 -2.61 -1.47 -5.39
C ARG A 28 -1.96 -0.10 -5.39
N ILE A 29 -1.28 0.24 -4.29
CA ILE A 29 -0.60 1.53 -4.15
C ILE A 29 0.90 1.28 -4.28
N PHE A 30 1.52 1.87 -5.29
CA PHE A 30 2.96 1.79 -5.53
C PHE A 30 3.67 2.95 -4.83
N ALA A 31 4.78 2.62 -4.19
CA ALA A 31 5.61 3.59 -3.50
C ALA A 31 7.08 3.21 -3.55
N THR A 32 7.94 4.20 -3.38
CA THR A 32 9.37 4.02 -3.20
C THR A 32 9.75 4.38 -1.76
N SER A 33 10.47 3.50 -1.07
CA SER A 33 10.98 3.73 0.29
C SER A 33 12.07 4.79 0.30
N LYS A 34 12.42 5.32 1.49
CA LYS A 34 13.50 6.31 1.63
C LYS A 34 14.86 5.74 1.19
N GLY A 35 15.09 4.44 1.36
CA GLY A 35 16.26 3.73 0.86
C GLY A 35 16.28 3.52 -0.66
N GLY A 36 15.25 3.95 -1.38
CA GLY A 36 15.16 3.84 -2.84
C GLY A 36 14.59 2.51 -3.35
N THR A 37 14.10 1.65 -2.46
CA THR A 37 13.47 0.38 -2.86
C THR A 37 12.01 0.62 -3.24
N ARG A 38 11.65 0.26 -4.48
CA ARG A 38 10.27 0.26 -4.98
C ARG A 38 9.46 -0.90 -4.41
N PHE A 39 8.23 -0.63 -4.01
CA PHE A 39 7.31 -1.62 -3.45
C PHE A 39 5.85 -1.25 -3.73
N HIS A 40 4.93 -2.16 -3.39
CA HIS A 40 3.51 -1.86 -3.39
C HIS A 40 2.83 -2.48 -2.16
N VAL A 41 1.69 -1.91 -1.78
CA VAL A 41 0.74 -2.52 -0.84
C VAL A 41 -0.60 -2.71 -1.52
N ASN A 42 -1.33 -3.75 -1.13
CA ASN A 42 -2.69 -3.99 -1.58
C ASN A 42 -3.63 -3.69 -0.42
N VAL A 43 -4.60 -2.80 -0.64
CA VAL A 43 -5.52 -2.34 0.38
C VAL A 43 -6.93 -2.46 -0.17
N ARG A 44 -7.87 -2.99 0.62
CA ARG A 44 -9.29 -2.98 0.22
C ARG A 44 -9.85 -1.56 0.28
N GLU A 45 -10.91 -1.30 -0.47
CA GLU A 45 -11.59 0.00 -0.47
C GLU A 45 -12.00 0.46 0.94
N ASP A 46 -12.54 -0.45 1.74
CA ASP A 46 -12.98 -0.23 3.12
C ASP A 46 -11.82 -0.04 4.13
N GLN A 47 -10.57 -0.18 3.69
CA GLN A 47 -9.36 -0.04 4.52
C GLN A 47 -8.41 1.03 4.00
N LEU A 48 -8.85 1.87 3.05
CA LEU A 48 -8.00 2.90 2.45
C LEU A 48 -7.46 3.92 3.47
N ASP A 49 -8.16 4.14 4.57
CA ASP A 49 -7.72 4.96 5.70
C ASP A 49 -6.45 4.43 6.37
N GLN A 50 -6.21 3.12 6.29
CA GLN A 50 -5.02 2.45 6.83
C GLN A 50 -3.85 2.39 5.84
N ALA A 51 -4.03 2.85 4.60
CA ALA A 51 -3.02 2.75 3.55
C ALA A 51 -1.70 3.44 3.94
N ASP A 52 -1.76 4.63 4.54
CA ASP A 52 -0.56 5.37 4.97
C ASP A 52 0.26 4.62 6.02
N LYS A 53 -0.43 3.98 6.98
CA LYS A 53 0.21 3.15 8.00
C LYS A 53 0.89 1.94 7.36
N LEU A 54 0.21 1.24 6.47
CA LEU A 54 0.74 0.06 5.77
C LEU A 54 1.96 0.41 4.90
N LEU A 55 1.89 1.53 4.17
CA LEU A 55 3.01 2.03 3.35
C LEU A 55 4.21 2.39 4.24
N SER A 56 3.97 3.10 5.33
CA SER A 56 5.00 3.49 6.29
C SER A 56 5.70 2.28 6.91
N GLU A 57 4.93 1.32 7.41
CA GLU A 57 5.45 0.08 8.00
C GLU A 57 6.26 -0.72 6.98
N ARG A 58 5.74 -0.86 5.76
CA ARG A 58 6.43 -1.59 4.68
C ARG A 58 7.74 -0.91 4.29
N ALA A 59 7.77 0.41 4.18
CA ALA A 59 9.00 1.15 3.90
C ALA A 59 10.03 1.00 5.02
N ARG A 60 9.62 1.02 6.31
CA ARG A 60 10.55 0.79 7.43
C ARG A 60 11.18 -0.59 7.37
N GLN A 61 10.39 -1.61 7.05
CA GLN A 61 10.88 -2.98 6.92
C GLN A 61 11.92 -3.10 5.80
N LEU A 62 11.69 -2.43 4.67
CA LEU A 62 12.61 -2.46 3.52
C LEU A 62 13.90 -1.69 3.80
N ASP A 63 13.82 -0.56 4.49
CA ASP A 63 14.98 0.27 4.84
C ASP A 63 15.81 -0.29 6.01
N SER A 64 15.30 -1.30 6.72
CA SER A 64 15.99 -1.94 7.86
C SER A 64 16.81 -3.18 7.45
N ILE A 65 16.88 -3.49 6.15
CA ILE A 65 17.63 -4.59 5.55
C ILE A 65 18.96 -4.05 5.00
#